data_AF-A0A1F7IJH1-F1
#
_entry.id   AF-A0A1F7IJH1-F1
#
_cell.length_a   1.000
_cell.length_b   1.000
_cell.length_c   1.000
_cell.angle_alpha   90.00
_cell.angle_beta   90.00
_cell.angle_gamma   90.00
#
_symmetry.space_group_name_H-M   'P 1'
#
loop_
_entity.id
_entity.type
_entity.pdbx_description
1 polymer ?
#
loop_
_entity_poly.entity_id
_entity_poly.type
_entity_poly.pdbx_seq_one_letter_code
_entity_poly.pdbx_strand_id
1 'polypeptide(L)'
;MGIIRPPWISREWFAQGPFNYCDHFGNKLLLATVCKICDDELKRDMLYKKAGKNPNDWNNVFKDVVESLAKVRKMLEKDAKRLGIDLSNLPDDYDEGPEPESYPIYRLIRKYGDRVEKIIKMFEAVPIDADEKLIKKALEALSHSRYYICAKIARTLNSRYEEQKDPEDDLFDSKTSAFFAFIAIERNLRALLALAKHKPLDSLREKLLRFAKISLEMADLIRLEFFPDNKLEYREFGGVEF
;
A
#
# COMPACT_ATOMS: atom_id res chain seq x y z
N MET A 1 -7.59 -1.40 -0.70
CA MET A 1 -7.98 -2.56 0.01
C MET A 1 -8.89 -2.19 1.15
N GLY A 2 -9.85 -3.08 1.30
CA GLY A 2 -10.30 -3.41 2.62
C GLY A 2 -9.16 -3.90 3.52
N ILE A 3 -9.50 -4.46 4.67
CA ILE A 3 -8.53 -5.10 5.54
C ILE A 3 -8.28 -6.52 5.02
N ILE A 4 -7.01 -6.88 4.86
CA ILE A 4 -6.59 -8.19 4.38
C ILE A 4 -5.68 -8.82 5.43
N ARG A 5 -6.06 -10.02 5.89
CA ARG A 5 -5.21 -10.85 6.74
C ARG A 5 -4.27 -11.67 5.85
N PRO A 6 -2.95 -11.51 5.95
CA PRO A 6 -2.03 -12.39 5.25
C PRO A 6 -2.26 -13.87 5.64
N PRO A 7 -2.09 -14.83 4.71
CA PRO A 7 -2.43 -16.23 4.95
C PRO A 7 -1.74 -16.85 6.19
N TRP A 8 -0.49 -16.45 6.45
CA TRP A 8 0.34 -16.96 7.54
C TRP A 8 0.12 -16.26 8.90
N ILE A 9 -0.60 -15.14 8.94
CA ILE A 9 -0.85 -14.42 10.20
C ILE A 9 -2.08 -15.00 10.90
N SER A 10 -1.96 -15.43 12.16
CA SER A 10 -3.08 -16.04 12.91
C SER A 10 -4.25 -15.06 13.08
N ARG A 11 -5.49 -15.58 13.24
CA ARG A 11 -6.67 -14.72 13.44
C ARG A 11 -6.59 -13.93 14.74
N GLU A 12 -6.06 -14.53 15.79
CA GLU A 12 -5.92 -13.91 17.11
C GLU A 12 -4.92 -12.75 17.07
N TRP A 13 -3.73 -12.98 16.51
CA TRP A 13 -2.74 -11.92 16.34
C TRP A 13 -3.29 -10.83 15.42
N PHE A 14 -3.94 -11.20 14.32
CA PHE A 14 -4.53 -10.23 13.41
C PHE A 14 -5.54 -9.32 14.10
N ALA A 15 -6.37 -9.84 15.00
CA ALA A 15 -7.36 -9.03 15.74
C ALA A 15 -6.73 -8.07 16.76
N GLN A 16 -5.52 -8.36 17.24
CA GLN A 16 -4.83 -7.58 18.28
C GLN A 16 -3.76 -6.64 17.72
N GLY A 17 -3.22 -6.93 16.54
CA GLY A 17 -2.12 -6.18 15.93
C GLY A 17 -2.52 -4.75 15.54
N PRO A 18 -1.64 -3.75 15.71
CA PRO A 18 -1.86 -2.42 15.15
C PRO A 18 -1.86 -2.57 13.61
N PHE A 19 -3.03 -2.47 13.00
CA PHE A 19 -3.26 -2.82 11.59
C PHE A 19 -2.50 -1.89 10.62
N ASN A 20 -1.20 -2.13 10.45
CA ASN A 20 -0.35 -1.61 9.38
C ASN A 20 -0.75 -2.19 7.99
N TYR A 21 -1.82 -2.99 7.97
CA TYR A 21 -2.31 -3.80 6.86
C TYR A 21 -3.56 -3.22 6.19
N CYS A 22 -4.05 -2.08 6.68
CA CYS A 22 -5.07 -1.31 6.00
C CYS A 22 -4.39 -0.30 5.08
N ASP A 23 -4.50 -0.48 3.76
CA ASP A 23 -4.02 0.51 2.79
C ASP A 23 -5.00 1.69 2.60
N HIS A 24 -6.04 1.79 3.45
CA HIS A 24 -7.10 2.81 3.42
C HIS A 24 -8.04 2.79 2.20
N PHE A 25 -7.99 1.75 1.35
CA PHE A 25 -8.72 1.71 0.08
C PHE A 25 -9.96 0.82 0.11
N GLY A 26 -11.04 1.30 0.70
CA GLY A 26 -12.27 0.54 0.68
C GLY A 26 -13.38 1.37 1.25
N ASN A 27 -14.40 0.68 1.74
CA ASN A 27 -15.40 1.33 2.55
C ASN A 27 -14.78 1.77 3.88
N LYS A 28 -14.32 3.03 3.95
CA LYS A 28 -13.67 3.60 5.15
C LYS A 28 -14.53 3.44 6.41
N LEU A 29 -15.86 3.57 6.30
CA LEU A 29 -16.77 3.37 7.43
C LEU A 29 -16.71 1.94 7.96
N LEU A 30 -16.69 0.96 7.05
CA LEU A 30 -16.57 -0.44 7.43
C LEU A 30 -15.15 -0.75 7.95
N LEU A 31 -14.11 -0.17 7.36
CA LEU A 31 -12.73 -0.35 7.82
C LEU A 31 -12.48 0.23 9.20
N ALA A 32 -13.11 1.36 9.54
CA ALA A 32 -13.00 1.98 10.86
C ALA A 32 -13.56 1.10 11.99
N THR A 33 -14.38 0.08 11.69
CA THR A 33 -14.86 -0.86 12.72
C THR A 33 -13.76 -1.76 13.28
N VAL A 34 -12.63 -1.85 12.58
CA VAL A 34 -11.53 -2.79 12.89
C VAL A 34 -10.14 -2.13 12.80
N CYS A 35 -9.93 -1.11 11.96
CA CYS A 35 -8.65 -0.39 11.86
C CYS A 35 -8.70 0.94 12.61
N LYS A 36 -7.85 1.05 13.64
CA LYS A 36 -7.70 2.28 14.45
C LYS A 36 -7.28 3.50 13.64
N ILE A 37 -6.40 3.34 12.66
CA ILE A 37 -5.95 4.47 11.83
C ILE A 37 -7.11 5.03 11.00
N CYS A 38 -7.92 4.16 10.37
CA CYS A 38 -9.12 4.58 9.64
C CYS A 38 -10.17 5.22 10.56
N ASP A 39 -10.36 4.69 11.76
CA ASP A 39 -11.26 5.26 12.77
C ASP A 39 -10.81 6.67 13.20
N ASP A 40 -9.53 6.82 13.51
CA ASP A 40 -8.94 8.11 13.87
C ASP A 40 -9.02 9.12 12.71
N GLU A 41 -8.79 8.68 11.47
CA GLU A 41 -8.93 9.51 10.26
C GLU A 41 -10.38 10.00 10.09
N LEU A 42 -11.37 9.12 10.22
CA LEU A 42 -12.79 9.49 10.10
C LEU A 42 -13.21 10.47 11.20
N LYS A 43 -12.81 10.24 12.45
CA LYS A 43 -13.10 11.15 13.56
C LYS A 43 -12.51 12.52 13.30
N ARG A 44 -11.25 12.56 12.85
CA ARG A 44 -10.55 13.80 12.51
C ARG A 44 -11.25 14.55 11.36
N ASP A 45 -11.61 13.85 10.29
CA ASP A 45 -12.34 14.44 9.17
C ASP A 45 -13.68 15.03 9.61
N MET A 46 -14.41 14.35 10.50
CA MET A 46 -15.64 14.86 11.10
C MET A 46 -15.40 16.12 11.93
N LEU A 47 -14.32 16.17 12.72
CA LEU A 47 -13.95 17.34 13.52
C LEU A 47 -13.67 18.56 12.65
N TYR A 48 -12.89 18.41 11.57
CA TYR A 48 -12.61 19.50 10.63
C TYR A 48 -13.88 19.98 9.93
N LYS A 49 -14.71 19.06 9.42
CA LYS A 49 -15.98 19.40 8.76
C LYS A 49 -16.93 20.13 9.71
N LYS A 50 -17.04 19.69 10.97
CA LYS A 50 -17.85 20.36 12.00
C LYS A 50 -17.36 21.77 12.30
N ALA A 51 -16.05 22.00 12.18
CA ALA A 51 -15.43 23.33 12.33
C ALA A 51 -15.47 24.18 11.05
N GLY A 52 -16.16 23.74 9.98
CA GLY A 52 -16.20 24.45 8.69
C GLY A 52 -14.87 24.46 7.94
N LYS A 53 -13.95 23.56 8.29
CA LYS A 53 -12.62 23.45 7.68
C LYS A 53 -12.56 22.30 6.69
N ASN A 54 -11.78 22.46 5.64
CA ASN A 54 -11.47 21.37 4.72
C ASN A 54 -10.39 20.45 5.35
N PRO A 55 -10.67 19.17 5.63
CA PRO A 55 -9.67 18.24 6.16
C PRO A 55 -8.51 17.98 5.18
N ASN A 56 -8.73 18.20 3.89
CA ASN A 56 -7.72 18.02 2.84
C ASN A 56 -6.93 19.30 2.52
N ASP A 57 -7.12 20.38 3.30
CA ASP A 57 -6.28 21.56 3.20
C ASP A 57 -4.86 21.25 3.71
N TRP A 58 -3.84 21.64 2.94
CA TRP A 58 -2.45 21.30 3.27
C TRP A 58 -2.00 21.81 4.64
N ASN A 59 -2.52 22.96 5.12
CA ASN A 59 -2.16 23.45 6.45
C ASN A 59 -2.72 22.55 7.55
N ASN A 60 -3.94 22.05 7.37
CA ASN A 60 -4.54 21.10 8.31
C ASN A 60 -3.79 19.75 8.27
N VAL A 61 -3.47 19.25 7.08
CA VAL A 61 -2.69 18.01 6.91
C VAL A 61 -1.33 18.12 7.58
N PHE A 62 -0.57 19.19 7.36
CA PHE A 62 0.75 19.35 7.99
C PHE A 62 0.65 19.49 9.50
N LYS A 63 -0.40 20.13 10.01
CA LYS A 63 -0.66 20.19 11.45
C LYS A 63 -0.85 18.79 12.04
N ASP A 64 -1.63 17.94 11.39
CA ASP A 64 -1.84 16.55 11.82
C ASP A 64 -0.55 15.73 11.80
N VAL A 65 0.30 15.95 10.80
CA VAL A 65 1.61 15.29 10.68
C VAL A 65 2.49 15.67 11.86
N VAL A 66 2.58 16.96 12.20
CA VAL A 66 3.36 17.44 13.36
C VAL A 66 2.85 16.83 14.66
N GLU A 67 1.53 16.82 14.87
CA GLU A 67 0.93 16.22 16.06
C GLU A 67 1.19 14.71 16.14
N SER A 68 1.17 14.01 15.00
CA SER A 68 1.46 12.57 14.93
C SER A 68 2.93 12.26 15.23
N LEU A 69 3.86 13.02 14.65
CA LEU A 69 5.30 12.89 14.92
C LEU A 69 5.63 13.17 16.40
N ALA A 70 4.97 14.17 17.00
CA ALA A 70 5.12 14.45 18.43
C ALA A 70 4.64 13.30 19.31
N LYS A 71 3.54 12.61 18.94
CA LYS A 71 3.08 11.41 19.65
C LYS A 71 4.08 10.26 19.52
N VAL A 72 4.60 10.00 18.32
CA VAL A 72 5.62 8.97 18.08
C VAL A 72 6.87 9.25 18.91
N ARG A 73 7.37 10.50 18.90
CA ARG A 73 8.52 10.89 19.72
C ARG A 73 8.33 10.58 21.20
N LYS A 74 7.15 10.90 21.77
CA LYS A 74 6.84 10.58 23.18
C LYS A 74 6.81 9.08 23.46
N MET A 75 6.34 8.27 22.49
CA MET A 75 6.37 6.82 22.61
C MET A 75 7.80 6.29 22.61
N LEU A 76 8.64 6.79 21.70
CA LEU A 76 10.07 6.43 21.63
C LEU A 76 10.82 6.81 22.91
N GLU A 77 10.62 8.03 23.44
CA GLU A 77 11.23 8.46 24.70
C GLU A 77 10.83 7.57 25.89
N LYS A 78 9.56 7.15 25.93
CA LYS A 78 9.06 6.24 26.97
C LYS A 78 9.69 4.85 26.87
N ASP A 79 9.80 4.31 25.66
CA ASP A 79 10.37 2.99 25.43
C ASP A 79 11.89 2.99 25.64
N ALA A 80 12.59 4.03 25.21
CA ALA A 80 14.02 4.21 25.49
C ALA A 80 14.30 4.23 26.98
N LYS A 81 13.52 4.99 27.76
CA LYS A 81 13.62 4.98 29.24
C LYS A 81 13.36 3.60 29.83
N ARG A 82 12.36 2.87 29.32
CA ARG A 82 12.03 1.51 29.77
C ARG A 82 13.17 0.52 29.49
N LEU A 83 13.82 0.66 28.34
CA LEU A 83 14.88 -0.24 27.87
C LEU A 83 16.29 0.19 28.30
N GLY A 84 16.41 1.34 28.99
CA GLY A 84 17.72 1.89 29.39
C GLY A 84 18.56 2.40 28.22
N ILE A 85 17.93 2.76 27.09
CA ILE A 85 18.59 3.26 25.89
C ILE A 85 18.76 4.78 26.00
N ASP A 86 19.98 5.27 25.78
CA ASP A 86 20.26 6.70 25.67
C ASP A 86 20.11 7.18 24.22
N LEU A 87 19.01 7.89 23.94
CA LEU A 87 18.74 8.44 22.61
C LEU A 87 19.70 9.56 22.19
N SER A 88 20.49 10.12 23.12
CA SER A 88 21.47 11.17 22.83
C SER A 88 22.85 10.65 22.43
N ASN A 89 23.07 9.34 22.58
CA ASN A 89 24.36 8.68 22.35
C ASN A 89 24.15 7.33 21.65
N LEU A 90 23.57 7.38 20.45
CA LEU A 90 23.39 6.21 19.60
C LEU A 90 24.67 5.97 18.77
N PRO A 91 25.08 4.71 18.55
CA PRO A 91 26.18 4.41 17.63
C PRO A 91 25.84 4.85 16.20
N ASP A 92 26.84 5.39 15.49
CA ASP A 92 26.72 5.80 14.09
C ASP A 92 26.81 4.61 13.11
N ASP A 93 27.20 3.42 13.59
CA ASP A 93 27.32 2.21 12.78
C ASP A 93 25.93 1.60 12.56
N TYR A 94 25.29 2.02 11.48
CA TYR A 94 24.10 1.38 10.94
C TYR A 94 24.51 0.45 9.81
N ASP A 95 24.14 -0.82 9.96
CA ASP A 95 24.15 -1.78 8.87
C ASP A 95 23.16 -1.32 7.80
N GLU A 96 23.69 -0.66 6.77
CA GLU A 96 22.90 -0.25 5.61
C GLU A 96 22.42 -1.52 4.91
N GLY A 97 21.13 -1.81 5.07
CA GLY A 97 20.44 -2.86 4.33
C GLY A 97 20.68 -2.72 2.82
N PRO A 98 20.42 -3.78 2.04
CA PRO A 98 20.86 -3.81 0.66
C PRO A 98 20.13 -2.77 -0.18
N GLU A 99 20.89 -2.06 -1.03
CA GLU A 99 20.36 -1.11 -2.01
C GLU A 99 19.31 -1.78 -2.92
N PRO A 100 18.02 -1.38 -2.85
CA PRO A 100 16.95 -2.05 -3.61
C PRO A 100 17.21 -2.06 -5.12
N GLU A 101 17.83 -1.01 -5.66
CA GLU A 101 18.23 -0.82 -7.05
C GLU A 101 19.13 -1.95 -7.58
N SER A 102 19.88 -2.62 -6.71
CA SER A 102 20.73 -3.75 -7.08
C SER A 102 19.90 -4.98 -7.50
N TYR A 103 18.64 -5.11 -7.06
CA TYR A 103 17.78 -6.25 -7.37
C TYR A 103 17.01 -6.06 -8.70
N PRO A 104 17.02 -7.07 -9.61
CA PRO A 104 16.26 -7.01 -10.86
C PRO A 104 14.77 -6.75 -10.68
N ILE A 105 14.13 -7.41 -9.71
CA ILE A 105 12.69 -7.27 -9.44
C ILE A 105 12.32 -5.83 -9.08
N TYR A 106 13.13 -5.16 -8.26
CA TYR A 106 12.89 -3.76 -7.89
C TYR A 106 12.97 -2.83 -9.10
N ARG A 107 13.99 -2.99 -9.95
CA ARG A 107 14.11 -2.21 -11.19
C ARG A 107 12.94 -2.40 -12.14
N LEU A 108 12.40 -3.62 -12.22
CA LEU A 108 11.21 -3.91 -13.03
C LEU A 108 9.95 -3.24 -12.45
N ILE A 109 9.77 -3.31 -11.13
CA ILE A 109 8.65 -2.65 -10.44
C ILE A 109 8.72 -1.12 -10.57
N ARG A 110 9.90 -0.52 -10.51
CA ARG A 110 10.07 0.92 -10.77
C ARG A 110 9.62 1.29 -12.18
N LYS A 111 10.05 0.53 -13.19
CA LYS A 111 9.61 0.70 -14.59
C LYS A 111 8.11 0.47 -14.76
N TYR A 112 7.53 -0.47 -14.01
CA TYR A 112 6.08 -0.69 -13.98
C TYR A 112 5.38 0.56 -13.46
N GLY A 113 5.82 1.13 -12.33
CA GLY A 113 5.30 2.37 -11.76
C GLY A 113 5.33 3.55 -12.75
N ASP A 114 6.44 3.74 -13.45
CA ASP A 114 6.57 4.78 -14.49
C ASP A 114 5.59 4.57 -15.67
N ARG A 115 5.28 3.31 -16.01
CA ARG A 115 4.26 3.00 -17.04
C ARG A 115 2.85 3.25 -16.53
N VAL A 116 2.56 2.97 -15.26
CA VAL A 116 1.25 3.27 -14.67
C VAL A 116 0.96 4.76 -14.73
N GLU A 117 1.95 5.60 -14.42
CA GLU A 117 1.77 7.06 -14.51
C GLU A 117 1.40 7.51 -15.93
N LYS A 118 2.00 6.90 -16.96
CA LYS A 118 1.64 7.18 -18.36
C LYS A 118 0.20 6.79 -18.67
N ILE A 119 -0.28 5.67 -18.13
CA ILE A 119 -1.68 5.26 -18.27
C ILE A 119 -2.61 6.26 -17.57
N ILE A 120 -2.30 6.68 -16.35
CA ILE A 120 -3.11 7.66 -15.61
C ILE A 120 -3.28 8.95 -16.41
N LYS A 121 -2.19 9.47 -17.01
CA LYS A 121 -2.23 10.68 -17.84
C LYS A 121 -3.13 10.55 -19.08
N MET A 122 -3.37 9.34 -19.58
CA MET A 122 -4.29 9.14 -20.71
C MET A 122 -5.75 9.44 -20.34
N PHE A 123 -6.09 9.50 -19.05
CA PHE A 123 -7.43 9.80 -18.55
C PHE A 123 -7.62 11.27 -18.14
N GLU A 124 -6.66 12.15 -18.45
CA GLU A 124 -6.84 13.60 -18.32
C GLU A 124 -7.98 14.12 -19.22
N ALA A 125 -8.24 13.43 -20.33
CA ALA A 125 -9.39 13.64 -21.19
C ALA A 125 -10.07 12.29 -21.47
N VAL A 126 -11.37 12.21 -21.19
CA VAL A 126 -12.18 11.01 -21.43
C VAL A 126 -13.42 11.36 -22.25
N PRO A 127 -13.99 10.41 -22.99
CA PRO A 127 -15.27 10.59 -23.68
C PRO A 127 -16.37 11.02 -22.72
N ILE A 128 -17.29 11.87 -23.18
CA ILE A 128 -18.37 12.46 -22.36
C ILE A 128 -19.34 11.41 -21.80
N ASP A 129 -19.49 10.30 -22.50
CA ASP A 129 -20.34 9.16 -22.14
C ASP A 129 -19.62 8.12 -21.27
N ALA A 130 -18.36 8.37 -20.91
CA ALA A 130 -17.61 7.48 -20.04
C ALA A 130 -18.11 7.54 -18.59
N ASP A 131 -18.14 6.39 -17.92
CA ASP A 131 -18.51 6.27 -16.52
C ASP A 131 -17.40 6.88 -15.64
N GLU A 132 -17.63 8.13 -15.21
CA GLU A 132 -16.73 8.89 -14.35
C GLU A 132 -16.41 8.15 -13.05
N LYS A 133 -17.39 7.44 -12.47
CA LYS A 133 -17.22 6.73 -11.20
C LYS A 133 -16.29 5.53 -11.39
N LEU A 134 -16.45 4.78 -12.47
CA LEU A 134 -15.55 3.69 -12.85
C LEU A 134 -14.13 4.21 -13.07
N ILE A 135 -13.98 5.27 -13.87
CA ILE A 135 -12.67 5.86 -14.18
C ILE A 135 -11.98 6.32 -12.91
N LYS A 136 -12.65 7.13 -12.09
CA LYS A 136 -12.09 7.65 -10.84
C LYS A 136 -11.60 6.52 -9.94
N LYS A 137 -12.43 5.48 -9.75
CA LYS A 137 -12.06 4.33 -8.93
C LYS A 137 -10.86 3.56 -9.50
N ALA A 138 -10.77 3.44 -10.81
CA ALA A 138 -9.66 2.77 -11.48
C ALA A 138 -8.36 3.58 -11.35
N LEU A 139 -8.43 4.90 -11.53
CA LEU A 139 -7.28 5.80 -11.34
C LEU A 139 -6.82 5.84 -9.88
N GLU A 140 -7.75 5.80 -8.93
CA GLU A 140 -7.42 5.67 -7.50
C GLU A 140 -6.63 4.39 -7.26
N ALA A 141 -6.99 3.24 -7.84
CA ALA A 141 -6.17 2.03 -7.69
C ALA A 141 -4.78 2.17 -8.33
N LEU A 142 -4.73 2.71 -9.55
CA LEU A 142 -3.48 2.84 -10.31
C LEU A 142 -2.48 3.81 -9.67
N SER A 143 -2.93 4.89 -9.03
CA SER A 143 -2.07 5.98 -8.52
C SER A 143 -1.04 5.53 -7.48
N HIS A 144 -1.28 4.41 -6.80
CA HIS A 144 -0.38 3.87 -5.79
C HIS A 144 0.83 3.15 -6.38
N SER A 145 0.78 2.78 -7.65
CA SER A 145 1.76 1.87 -8.25
C SER A 145 3.17 2.39 -8.29
N ARG A 146 3.33 3.72 -8.43
CA ARG A 146 4.65 4.32 -8.56
C ARG A 146 5.40 4.38 -7.23
N TYR A 147 4.72 4.74 -6.15
CA TYR A 147 5.36 4.99 -4.86
C TYR A 147 5.14 3.85 -3.88
N TYR A 148 3.90 3.39 -3.72
CA TYR A 148 3.56 2.37 -2.74
C TYR A 148 4.16 1.01 -3.08
N ILE A 149 3.98 0.53 -4.32
CA ILE A 149 4.46 -0.81 -4.72
C ILE A 149 5.99 -0.84 -4.67
N CYS A 150 6.67 0.20 -5.17
CA CYS A 150 8.12 0.35 -5.05
C CYS A 150 8.56 0.32 -3.57
N ALA A 151 7.93 1.12 -2.71
CA ALA A 151 8.27 1.14 -1.28
C ALA A 151 8.06 -0.22 -0.62
N LYS A 152 6.98 -0.95 -0.97
CA LYS A 152 6.72 -2.29 -0.44
C LYS A 152 7.74 -3.33 -0.92
N ILE A 153 8.19 -3.27 -2.16
CA ILE A 153 9.24 -4.16 -2.65
C ILE A 153 10.61 -3.81 -2.04
N ALA A 154 10.94 -2.53 -1.87
CA ALA A 154 12.15 -2.14 -1.13
C ALA A 154 12.11 -2.64 0.33
N ARG A 155 10.98 -2.48 1.02
CA ARG A 155 10.80 -3.01 2.39
C ARG A 155 10.93 -4.53 2.41
N THR A 156 10.29 -5.22 1.46
CA THR A 156 10.42 -6.67 1.31
C THR A 156 11.88 -7.13 1.25
N LEU A 157 12.69 -6.46 0.43
CA LEU A 157 14.09 -6.82 0.23
C LEU A 157 14.94 -6.56 1.48
N ASN A 158 14.73 -5.42 2.14
CA ASN A 158 15.42 -5.07 3.39
C ASN A 158 15.01 -6.00 4.55
N SER A 159 13.71 -6.21 4.76
CA SER A 159 13.23 -7.11 5.81
C SER A 159 13.70 -8.54 5.56
N ARG A 160 13.76 -9.01 4.31
CA ARG A 160 14.32 -10.33 3.98
C ARG A 160 15.81 -10.44 4.34
N TYR A 161 16.56 -9.35 4.21
CA TYR A 161 17.96 -9.28 4.61
C TYR A 161 18.11 -9.30 6.13
N GLU A 162 17.28 -8.54 6.86
CA GLU A 162 17.22 -8.53 8.33
C GLU A 162 16.85 -9.91 8.89
N GLU A 163 15.77 -10.52 8.38
CA GLU A 163 15.27 -11.86 8.77
C GLU A 163 16.29 -12.98 8.52
N GLN A 164 17.19 -12.81 7.54
CA GLN A 164 18.27 -13.78 7.30
C GLN A 164 19.38 -13.70 8.35
N LYS A 165 19.54 -12.54 9.01
CA LYS A 165 20.52 -12.33 10.09
C LYS A 165 19.98 -12.72 11.45
N ASP A 166 18.68 -12.56 11.66
CA ASP A 166 17.97 -12.96 12.88
C ASP A 166 16.79 -13.90 12.54
N PRO A 167 17.04 -15.22 12.43
CA PRO A 167 16.01 -16.20 12.08
C PRO A 167 14.92 -16.38 13.14
N GLU A 168 15.07 -15.80 14.34
CA GLU A 168 14.05 -15.83 15.40
C GLU A 168 13.00 -14.72 15.23
N ASP A 169 13.16 -13.83 14.24
CA ASP A 169 12.16 -12.79 13.93
C ASP A 169 10.92 -13.38 13.22
N ASP A 170 9.90 -13.67 14.03
CA ASP A 170 8.58 -14.18 13.59
C ASP A 170 7.65 -13.11 12.98
N LEU A 171 8.12 -11.89 12.68
CA LEU A 171 7.26 -10.81 12.17
C LEU A 171 6.85 -11.02 10.70
N PHE A 172 7.54 -11.88 9.95
CA PHE A 172 7.29 -12.17 8.53
C PHE A 172 7.09 -10.91 7.67
N ASP A 173 7.82 -9.83 7.97
CA ASP A 173 7.59 -8.52 7.37
C ASP A 173 7.94 -8.50 5.89
N SER A 174 8.95 -9.28 5.48
CA SER A 174 9.31 -9.46 4.07
C SER A 174 8.14 -10.03 3.26
N LYS A 175 7.63 -11.19 3.68
CA LYS A 175 6.49 -11.88 3.05
C LYS A 175 5.25 -10.99 3.08
N THR A 176 5.00 -10.32 4.18
CA THR A 176 3.82 -9.47 4.38
C THR A 176 3.86 -8.25 3.48
N SER A 177 5.01 -7.60 3.34
CA SER A 177 5.21 -6.47 2.42
C SER A 177 5.08 -6.89 0.95
N ALA A 178 5.66 -8.02 0.56
CA ALA A 178 5.54 -8.56 -0.79
C ALA A 178 4.09 -8.88 -1.16
N PHE A 179 3.32 -9.35 -0.18
CA PHE A 179 1.93 -9.73 -0.37
C PHE A 179 1.05 -8.50 -0.66
N PHE A 180 1.28 -7.38 0.02
CA PHE A 180 0.57 -6.15 -0.30
C PHE A 180 0.97 -5.56 -1.66
N ALA A 181 2.25 -5.68 -2.04
CA ALA A 181 2.67 -5.32 -3.39
C ALA A 181 1.93 -6.17 -4.43
N PHE A 182 1.85 -7.48 -4.23
CA PHE A 182 1.10 -8.41 -5.07
C PHE A 182 -0.39 -8.00 -5.20
N ILE A 183 -1.07 -7.78 -4.08
CA ILE A 183 -2.50 -7.38 -4.09
C ILE A 183 -2.70 -6.05 -4.80
N ALA A 184 -1.80 -5.07 -4.59
CA ALA A 184 -1.90 -3.78 -5.27
C ALA A 184 -1.80 -3.95 -6.80
N ILE A 185 -0.89 -4.80 -7.29
CA ILE A 185 -0.79 -5.12 -8.72
C ILE A 185 -2.04 -5.86 -9.22
N GLU A 186 -2.58 -6.82 -8.45
CA GLU A 186 -3.83 -7.49 -8.81
C GLU A 186 -5.01 -6.52 -8.93
N ARG A 187 -5.10 -5.51 -8.05
CA ARG A 187 -6.10 -4.45 -8.18
C ARG A 187 -5.91 -3.64 -9.43
N ASN A 188 -4.68 -3.26 -9.75
CA ASN A 188 -4.37 -2.56 -11.00
C ASN A 188 -4.82 -3.38 -12.21
N LEU A 189 -4.53 -4.69 -12.20
CA LEU A 189 -4.98 -5.61 -13.23
C LEU A 189 -6.52 -5.57 -13.38
N ARG A 190 -7.27 -5.71 -12.28
CA ARG A 190 -8.74 -5.64 -12.31
C ARG A 190 -9.25 -4.29 -12.81
N ALA A 191 -8.65 -3.19 -12.36
CA ALA A 191 -8.98 -1.84 -12.80
C ALA A 191 -8.77 -1.67 -14.32
N LEU A 192 -7.63 -2.12 -14.83
CA LEU A 192 -7.30 -2.08 -16.27
C LEU A 192 -8.27 -2.92 -17.10
N LEU A 193 -8.63 -4.11 -16.61
CA LEU A 193 -9.61 -4.98 -17.27
C LEU A 193 -11.02 -4.38 -17.25
N ALA A 194 -11.42 -3.73 -16.16
CA ALA A 194 -12.71 -3.04 -16.07
C ALA A 194 -12.78 -1.86 -17.05
N LEU A 195 -11.74 -1.02 -17.10
CA LEU A 195 -11.61 0.06 -18.07
C LEU A 195 -11.63 -0.46 -19.51
N ALA A 196 -10.92 -1.56 -19.80
CA ALA A 196 -10.88 -2.15 -21.13
C ALA A 196 -12.21 -2.75 -21.61
N LYS A 197 -13.13 -3.08 -20.68
CA LYS A 197 -14.49 -3.56 -20.99
C LYS A 197 -15.48 -2.42 -21.18
N HIS A 198 -15.13 -1.20 -20.79
CA HIS A 198 -16.02 -0.06 -20.85
C HIS A 198 -16.03 0.53 -22.26
N LYS A 199 -17.13 0.31 -23.00
CA LYS A 199 -17.27 0.64 -24.44
C LYS A 199 -16.84 2.07 -24.82
N PRO A 200 -17.20 3.13 -24.05
CA PRO A 200 -16.72 4.47 -24.36
C PRO A 200 -15.19 4.57 -24.50
N LEU A 201 -14.43 3.70 -23.84
CA LEU A 201 -12.97 3.65 -23.86
C LEU A 201 -12.40 2.66 -24.89
N ASP A 202 -13.18 2.20 -25.88
CA ASP A 202 -12.73 1.20 -26.86
C ASP A 202 -11.45 1.64 -27.62
N SER A 203 -11.26 2.94 -27.85
CA SER A 203 -10.04 3.49 -28.46
C SER A 203 -8.77 3.26 -27.63
N LEU A 204 -8.91 3.05 -26.31
CA LEU A 204 -7.82 2.77 -25.38
C LEU A 204 -7.67 1.27 -25.08
N ARG A 205 -8.64 0.46 -25.48
CA ARG A 205 -8.78 -0.95 -25.07
C ARG A 205 -7.52 -1.77 -25.30
N GLU A 206 -6.89 -1.65 -26.47
CA GLU A 206 -5.69 -2.44 -26.76
C GLU A 206 -4.52 -2.06 -25.82
N LYS A 207 -4.33 -0.76 -25.56
CA LYS A 207 -3.30 -0.27 -24.64
C LYS A 207 -3.57 -0.75 -23.21
N LEU A 208 -4.82 -0.69 -22.77
CA LEU A 208 -5.25 -1.16 -21.46
C LEU A 208 -5.03 -2.67 -21.30
N LEU A 209 -5.37 -3.48 -22.31
CA LEU A 209 -5.16 -4.94 -22.29
C LEU A 209 -3.67 -5.30 -22.31
N ARG A 210 -2.85 -4.61 -23.12
CA ARG A 210 -1.39 -4.79 -23.12
C ARG A 210 -0.81 -4.50 -21.73
N PHE A 211 -1.32 -3.47 -21.05
CA PHE A 211 -0.84 -3.11 -19.73
C PHE A 211 -1.40 -4.00 -18.61
N ALA A 212 -2.61 -4.53 -18.77
CA ALA A 212 -3.15 -5.60 -17.94
C ALA A 212 -2.23 -6.84 -18.00
N LYS A 213 -1.78 -7.24 -19.20
CA LYS A 213 -0.82 -8.33 -19.34
C LYS A 213 0.49 -8.07 -18.57
N ILE A 214 1.05 -6.86 -18.68
CA ILE A 214 2.25 -6.48 -17.91
C ILE A 214 1.99 -6.55 -16.41
N SER A 215 0.81 -6.11 -15.94
CA SER A 215 0.44 -6.21 -14.51
C SER A 215 0.38 -7.67 -14.06
N LEU A 216 -0.19 -8.56 -14.87
CA LEU A 216 -0.21 -9.99 -14.58
C LEU A 216 1.22 -10.57 -14.49
N GLU A 217 2.09 -10.25 -15.45
CA GLU A 217 3.49 -10.68 -15.44
C GLU A 217 4.25 -10.18 -14.20
N MET A 218 3.98 -8.96 -13.73
CA MET A 218 4.57 -8.43 -12.50
C MET A 218 4.03 -9.11 -11.24
N ALA A 219 2.72 -9.41 -11.20
CA ALA A 219 2.13 -10.16 -10.09
C ALA A 219 2.72 -11.57 -10.01
N ASP A 220 2.87 -12.25 -11.15
CA ASP A 220 3.53 -13.56 -11.22
C ASP A 220 4.99 -13.50 -10.81
N LEU A 221 5.72 -12.45 -11.19
CA LEU A 221 7.11 -12.26 -10.77
C LEU A 221 7.23 -12.14 -9.25
N ILE A 222 6.40 -11.30 -8.60
CA ILE A 222 6.36 -11.19 -7.14
C ILE A 222 5.99 -12.55 -6.52
N ARG A 223 5.01 -13.24 -7.10
CA ARG A 223 4.59 -14.56 -6.63
C ARG A 223 5.71 -15.58 -6.64
N LEU A 224 6.44 -15.68 -7.74
CA LEU A 224 7.53 -16.64 -7.89
C LEU A 224 8.73 -16.29 -7.00
N GLU A 225 9.05 -15.01 -6.84
CA GLU A 225 10.20 -14.56 -6.04
C GLU A 225 9.98 -14.72 -4.54
N PHE A 226 8.77 -14.44 -4.03
CA PHE A 226 8.53 -14.36 -2.58
C PHE A 226 7.58 -15.43 -2.04
N PHE A 227 6.86 -16.14 -2.90
CA PHE A 227 5.84 -17.13 -2.53
C PHE A 227 5.91 -18.43 -3.37
N PRO A 228 7.07 -19.06 -3.56
CA PRO A 228 7.22 -20.20 -4.46
C PRO A 228 6.36 -21.41 -4.06
N ASP A 229 6.19 -21.65 -2.75
CA ASP A 229 5.51 -22.83 -2.22
C ASP A 229 4.05 -22.58 -1.77
N ASN A 230 3.59 -21.33 -1.85
CA ASN A 230 2.33 -20.92 -1.26
C ASN A 230 1.28 -20.56 -2.31
N LYS A 231 0.10 -21.19 -2.23
CA LYS A 231 -1.11 -20.63 -2.84
C LYS A 231 -1.50 -19.38 -2.05
N LEU A 232 -1.50 -18.23 -2.71
CA LEU A 232 -1.96 -16.97 -2.14
C LEU A 232 -3.49 -16.95 -2.15
N GLU A 233 -4.10 -17.59 -1.16
CA GLU A 233 -5.54 -17.48 -0.92
C GLU A 233 -5.81 -16.42 0.14
N TYR A 234 -6.49 -15.34 -0.24
CA TYR A 234 -6.81 -14.25 0.66
C TYR A 234 -8.23 -13.74 0.48
N ARG A 235 -8.77 -13.13 1.54
CA ARG A 235 -10.09 -12.50 1.52
C ARG A 235 -9.94 -11.02 1.88
N GLU A 236 -10.57 -10.17 1.09
CA GLU A 236 -10.63 -8.74 1.35
C GLU A 236 -11.91 -8.38 2.10
N PHE A 237 -11.78 -7.69 3.23
CA PHE A 237 -12.93 -7.20 4.02
C PHE A 237 -13.17 -5.71 3.80
N GLY A 238 -14.33 -5.33 3.29
CA GLY A 238 -14.68 -3.93 3.03
C GLY A 238 -14.09 -3.35 1.75
N GLY A 239 -13.57 -4.19 0.86
CA GLY A 239 -13.32 -3.81 -0.52
C GLY A 239 -14.64 -3.55 -1.26
N VAL A 240 -14.65 -2.55 -2.14
CA VAL A 240 -15.71 -2.38 -3.14
C VAL A 240 -15.10 -2.80 -4.47
N GLU A 241 -15.50 -3.94 -5.04
CA GLU A 241 -14.92 -4.41 -6.32
C GLU A 241 -15.39 -3.57 -7.52
N PHE A 242 -14.59 -3.58 -8.59
CA PHE A 242 -14.83 -2.90 -9.87
C PHE A 242 -15.99 -3.52 -10.64
#